data_AF-A0A8H9I2X0-F1
#
_entry.id   AF-A0A8H9I2X0-F1
#
_cell.length_a   1.000
_cell.length_b   1.000
_cell.length_c   1.000
_cell.angle_alpha   90.00
_cell.angle_beta   90.00
_cell.angle_gamma   90.00
#
_symmetry.space_group_name_H-M   'P 1'
#
loop_
_entity.id
_entity.type
_entity.pdbx_description
1 polymer ?
#
loop_
_entity_poly.entity_id
_entity_poly.type
_entity_poly.pdbx_seq_one_letter_code
_entity_poly.pdbx_strand_id
1 'polypeptide(L)'
;MTNHRGILNTHLTAGMKRYAAEHDWLTVFQLPSYAPDLNPVEGLWSLLRRGPMANKAFTDADHLPRTLRRGLRHIQLQTALIEGCLAGTGLPLDPPTPP
;
A
#
# COMPACT_ATOMS: atom_id res chain seq x y z
N MET A 1 26.30 0.26 7.16
CA MET A 1 25.34 0.80 6.17
C MET A 1 24.72 -0.39 5.46
N THR A 2 23.55 -0.86 5.90
CA THR A 2 22.98 -2.12 5.39
C THR A 2 21.49 -1.96 5.13
N ASN A 3 21.20 -1.82 3.83
CA ASN A 3 19.98 -2.09 3.07
C ASN A 3 18.62 -2.13 3.80
N HIS A 4 17.77 -1.16 3.46
CA HIS A 4 16.34 -1.14 3.76
C HIS A 4 15.61 -2.28 3.02
N ARG A 5 14.77 -2.99 3.77
CA ARG A 5 14.00 -4.19 3.40
C ARG A 5 12.90 -3.89 2.36
N GLY A 6 13.25 -3.95 1.07
CA GLY A 6 12.30 -3.79 -0.04
C GLY A 6 12.05 -5.03 -0.92
N ILE A 7 12.62 -6.21 -0.62
CA ILE A 7 12.60 -7.37 -1.54
C ILE A 7 12.21 -8.68 -0.86
N LEU A 8 11.05 -8.74 -0.22
CA LEU A 8 10.46 -10.03 0.14
C LEU A 8 9.68 -10.55 -1.08
N ASN A 9 10.30 -11.44 -1.87
CA ASN A 9 9.70 -12.17 -3.00
C ASN A 9 8.57 -13.13 -2.59
N THR A 10 7.95 -12.94 -1.42
CA THR A 10 6.82 -13.74 -0.92
C THR A 10 5.64 -13.72 -1.90
N HIS A 11 5.44 -12.59 -2.59
CA HIS A 11 4.40 -12.43 -3.61
C HIS A 11 4.64 -13.27 -4.87
N LEU A 12 5.87 -13.76 -5.11
CA LEU A 12 6.24 -14.60 -6.25
C LEU A 12 6.29 -16.09 -5.92
N THR A 13 5.99 -16.47 -4.68
CA THR A 13 5.98 -17.87 -4.25
C THR A 13 4.95 -18.69 -5.03
N ALA A 14 5.23 -19.99 -5.19
CA ALA A 14 4.33 -20.90 -5.91
C ALA A 14 2.92 -20.94 -5.27
N GLY A 15 2.84 -20.82 -3.94
CA GLY A 15 1.56 -20.74 -3.23
C GLY A 15 0.75 -19.50 -3.61
N MET A 16 1.37 -18.32 -3.67
CA MET A 16 0.69 -17.08 -4.05
C MET A 16 0.25 -17.10 -5.52
N LYS A 17 1.07 -17.66 -6.41
CA LYS A 17 0.71 -17.84 -7.83
C LYS A 17 -0.48 -18.79 -8.00
N ARG A 18 -0.53 -19.88 -7.24
CA ARG A 18 -1.64 -20.82 -7.27
C ARG A 18 -2.93 -20.18 -6.77
N TYR A 19 -2.87 -19.47 -5.65
CA TYR A 19 -4.02 -18.75 -5.10
C TYR A 19 -4.58 -17.74 -6.11
N ALA A 20 -3.72 -16.97 -6.78
CA ALA A 20 -4.17 -16.05 -7.84
C ALA A 20 -4.84 -16.78 -9.01
N ALA A 21 -4.32 -17.94 -9.43
CA ALA A 21 -4.89 -18.74 -10.51
C ALA A 21 -6.23 -19.42 -10.15
N GLU A 22 -6.51 -19.64 -8.87
CA GLU A 22 -7.79 -20.20 -8.39
C GLU A 22 -8.90 -19.14 -8.27
N HIS A 23 -8.58 -17.86 -8.49
CA HIS A 23 -9.50 -16.74 -8.31
C HIS A 23 -9.58 -15.86 -9.55
N ASP A 24 -10.52 -16.18 -10.45
CA ASP A 24 -10.74 -15.45 -11.72
C ASP A 24 -11.07 -13.95 -11.54
N TRP A 25 -11.49 -13.54 -10.34
CA TRP A 25 -11.75 -12.13 -10.00
C TRP A 25 -10.49 -11.34 -9.62
N LEU A 26 -9.34 -12.00 -9.46
CA LEU A 26 -8.10 -11.40 -8.98
C LEU A 26 -7.07 -11.25 -10.10
N THR A 27 -6.93 -10.03 -10.62
CA THR A 27 -5.85 -9.69 -11.57
C THR A 27 -4.62 -9.19 -10.80
N VAL A 28 -3.47 -9.85 -10.97
CA VAL A 28 -2.21 -9.47 -10.31
C VAL A 28 -1.28 -8.76 -11.30
N PHE A 29 -0.95 -7.52 -11.02
CA PHE A 29 0.07 -6.76 -11.75
C PHE A 29 1.40 -6.81 -11.01
N GLN A 30 2.46 -7.19 -11.71
CA GLN A 30 3.83 -7.16 -11.17
C GLN A 30 4.46 -5.80 -11.47
N LEU A 31 4.74 -5.03 -10.42
CA LEU A 31 5.45 -3.76 -10.58
C LEU A 31 6.95 -4.02 -10.77
N PRO A 32 7.66 -3.14 -11.52
CA PRO A 32 9.11 -3.19 -11.62
C PRO A 32 9.75 -3.10 -10.23
N SER A 33 10.92 -3.74 -10.07
CA SER A 33 11.71 -3.58 -8.85
C SER A 33 12.07 -2.11 -8.64
N TYR A 34 12.01 -1.63 -7.39
CA TYR A 34 12.30 -0.25 -7.02
C TYR A 34 11.45 0.81 -7.74
N ALA A 35 10.16 0.54 -7.97
CA ALA A 35 9.19 1.51 -8.46
C ALA A 35 8.21 1.99 -7.35
N PRO A 36 8.70 2.72 -6.32
CA PRO A 36 7.84 3.19 -5.23
C PRO A 36 6.76 4.16 -5.73
N ASP A 37 7.04 4.94 -6.77
CA ASP A 37 6.11 5.90 -7.36
C ASP A 37 4.88 5.21 -7.98
N LEU A 38 4.99 3.93 -8.35
CA LEU A 38 3.88 3.12 -8.87
C LEU A 38 3.09 2.40 -7.78
N ASN A 39 3.52 2.46 -6.52
CA ASN A 39 2.84 1.82 -5.41
C ASN A 39 1.98 2.84 -4.62
N PRO A 40 0.64 2.81 -4.75
CA PRO A 40 -0.23 3.78 -4.10
C PRO A 40 -0.15 3.71 -2.56
N VAL A 41 0.32 2.58 -2.01
CA VAL A 41 0.57 2.42 -0.58
C VAL A 41 1.65 3.37 -0.08
N GLU A 42 2.61 3.79 -0.92
CA GLU A 42 3.60 4.82 -0.55
C GLU A 42 2.96 6.21 -0.38
N GLY A 43 1.94 6.52 -1.17
CA GLY A 43 1.11 7.71 -0.98
C GLY A 43 0.36 7.67 0.36
N LEU A 44 -0.25 6.53 0.69
CA LEU A 44 -0.92 6.31 1.96
C LEU A 44 0.05 6.46 3.16
N TRP A 45 1.26 5.91 3.04
CA TRP A 45 2.30 6.07 4.05
C TRP A 45 2.74 7.54 4.21
N SER A 46 2.83 8.28 3.11
CA SER A 46 3.15 9.70 3.13
C SER A 46 2.06 10.51 3.85
N LEU A 47 0.78 10.22 3.61
CA LEU A 47 -0.34 10.83 4.32
C LEU A 47 -0.31 10.52 5.82
N LEU A 48 -0.07 9.26 6.20
CA LEU A 48 0.02 8.87 7.60
C LEU A 48 1.14 9.61 8.34
N ARG A 49 2.33 9.67 7.74
CA ARG A 49 3.51 10.33 8.31
C ARG A 49 3.35 11.85 8.44
N ARG A 50 2.71 12.49 7.46
CA ARG A 50 2.52 13.95 7.42
C ARG A 50 1.28 14.44 8.17
N GLY A 51 0.31 13.57 8.42
CA GLY A 51 -0.93 13.90 9.12
C GLY A 51 -1.03 13.20 10.49
N PRO A 52 -1.81 12.12 10.64
CA PRO A 52 -2.15 11.52 11.95
C PRO A 52 -0.99 11.12 12.87
N MET A 53 0.19 10.89 12.30
CA MET A 53 1.41 10.51 13.03
C MET A 53 2.47 11.63 13.09
N ALA A 54 2.21 12.78 12.48
CA ALA A 54 3.15 13.89 12.51
C ALA A 54 3.38 14.37 13.95
N ASN A 55 4.65 14.60 14.30
CA ASN A 55 5.08 15.14 15.60
C ASN A 55 4.60 14.34 16.82
N LYS A 56 4.27 13.05 16.66
CA LYS A 56 3.81 12.21 17.76
C LYS A 56 4.96 11.39 18.36
N ALA A 57 5.24 11.63 19.64
CA ALA A 57 6.04 10.72 20.44
C ALA A 57 5.18 9.53 20.91
N PHE A 58 5.67 8.31 20.71
CA PHE A 58 5.02 7.10 21.19
C PHE A 58 5.52 6.75 22.58
N THR A 59 4.59 6.39 23.46
CA THR A 59 4.82 6.20 24.89
C THR A 59 5.09 4.73 25.24
N ASP A 60 4.58 3.81 24.43
CA ASP A 60 4.69 2.36 24.60
C ASP A 60 4.53 1.65 23.25
N ALA A 61 4.88 0.36 23.22
CA ALA A 61 4.86 -0.47 22.01
C ALA A 61 3.45 -0.59 21.40
N ASP A 62 2.38 -0.47 22.21
CA ASP A 62 1.01 -0.55 21.72
C ASP A 62 0.45 0.80 21.25
N HIS A 63 1.03 1.92 21.69
CA HIS A 63 0.60 3.25 21.28
C HIS A 63 0.82 3.47 19.78
N LEU A 64 1.87 2.87 19.20
CA LEU A 64 2.13 2.90 17.76
C LEU A 64 1.01 2.23 16.95
N PRO A 65 0.69 0.93 17.12
CA PRO A 65 -0.35 0.28 16.34
C PRO A 65 -1.74 0.89 16.58
N ARG A 66 -2.05 1.36 17.80
CA ARG A 66 -3.31 2.09 18.07
C ARG A 66 -3.41 3.38 17.25
N THR A 67 -2.34 4.18 17.24
CA THR A 67 -2.30 5.43 16.46
C THR A 67 -2.38 5.14 14.96
N LEU A 68 -1.62 4.15 14.48
CA LEU A 68 -1.63 3.76 13.07
C LEU A 68 -3.03 3.37 12.62
N ARG A 69 -3.72 2.49 13.38
CA ARG A 69 -5.09 2.07 13.09
C ARG A 69 -6.06 3.25 13.07
N ARG A 70 -5.91 4.22 13.98
CA ARG A 70 -6.73 5.43 14.00
C ARG A 70 -6.47 6.32 12.79
N GLY A 71 -5.22 6.50 12.40
CA GLY A 71 -4.82 7.26 11.21
C GLY A 71 -5.35 6.63 9.92
N LEU A 72 -5.21 5.30 9.79
CA LEU A 72 -5.75 4.55 8.66
C LEU A 72 -7.27 4.69 8.58
N ARG A 73 -7.99 4.57 9.70
CA ARG A 73 -9.45 4.77 9.74
C ARG A 73 -9.86 6.18 9.29
N HIS A 74 -9.09 7.20 9.66
CA HIS A 74 -9.37 8.56 9.20
C HIS A 74 -9.23 8.71 7.69
N ILE A 75 -8.19 8.13 7.10
CA ILE A 75 -7.97 8.14 5.65
C ILE A 75 -9.04 7.29 4.93
N GLN A 76 -9.45 6.15 5.50
CA GLN A 76 -10.53 5.32 4.97
C GLN A 76 -11.86 6.05 4.83
N LEU A 77 -12.12 7.03 5.71
CA LEU A 77 -13.34 7.85 5.66
C LEU A 77 -13.23 9.01 4.66
N GLN A 78 -12.07 9.23 4.06
CA GLN A 78 -11.80 10.31 3.11
C GLN A 78 -11.42 9.74 1.75
N THR A 79 -12.42 9.27 1.00
CA THR A 79 -12.24 8.65 -0.32
C THR A 79 -11.37 9.49 -1.26
N ALA A 80 -11.51 10.82 -1.24
CA ALA A 80 -10.68 11.72 -2.06
C ALA A 80 -9.16 11.58 -1.81
N LEU A 81 -8.73 11.26 -0.58
CA LEU A 81 -7.32 11.02 -0.29
C LEU A 81 -6.82 9.69 -0.87
N ILE A 82 -7.70 8.68 -0.89
CA ILE A 82 -7.39 7.37 -1.48
C ILE A 82 -7.29 7.51 -2.99
N GLU A 83 -8.25 8.19 -3.62
CA GLU A 83 -8.22 8.50 -5.05
C GLU A 83 -6.97 9.31 -5.42
N GLY A 84 -6.57 10.28 -4.60
CA GLY A 84 -5.34 11.04 -4.82
C GLY A 84 -4.07 10.17 -4.77
N CYS A 85 -4.02 9.18 -3.88
CA CYS A 85 -2.91 8.22 -3.82
C CYS A 85 -2.89 7.29 -5.04
N LEU A 86 -4.06 6.90 -5.54
CA LEU A 86 -4.18 6.08 -6.75
C LEU A 86 -3.76 6.89 -7.99
N ALA A 87 -4.30 8.10 -8.15
CA ALA A 87 -3.96 9.01 -9.25
C ALA A 87 -2.47 9.37 -9.29
N GLY A 88 -1.84 9.49 -8.12
CA GLY A 88 -0.40 9.77 -7.99
C GLY A 88 0.51 8.70 -8.60
N THR A 89 0.01 7.49 -8.85
CA THR A 89 0.77 6.43 -9.50
C THR A 89 0.85 6.57 -11.03
N GLY A 90 -0.02 7.42 -11.61
CA GLY A 90 -0.15 7.56 -13.06
C GLY A 90 -0.66 6.31 -13.79
N LEU A 91 -1.07 5.27 -13.05
CA LEU A 91 -1.65 4.06 -13.60
C LEU A 91 -3.14 4.30 -13.95
N PRO A 92 -3.63 3.75 -15.07
CA PRO A 92 -5.06 3.82 -15.40
C PRO A 92 -5.88 3.11 -14.33
N LEU A 93 -6.95 3.76 -13.85
CA LEU A 93 -7.86 3.22 -12.84
C LEU A 93 -8.95 2.33 -13.44
N ASP A 94 -9.03 2.29 -14.77
CA ASP A 94 -10.01 1.46 -15.47
C ASP A 94 -9.64 -0.03 -15.31
N PRO A 95 -10.61 -0.89 -14.99
CA PRO A 95 -10.37 -2.32 -14.96
C PRO A 95 -9.89 -2.77 -16.35
N PRO A 96 -8.92 -3.69 -16.43
CA PRO A 96 -8.51 -4.25 -17.70
C PRO A 96 -9.74 -4.86 -18.38
N THR A 97 -9.98 -4.49 -19.64
CA THR A 97 -11.03 -5.11 -20.44
C THR A 97 -10.71 -6.61 -20.54
N PRO A 98 -11.61 -7.50 -20.08
CA PRO A 98 -11.40 -8.93 -20.27
C PRO A 98 -11.38 -9.25 -21.77
N PRO A 99 -10.56 -10.23 -22.21
CA PRO A 99 -10.56 -10.70 -23.59
C PRO A 99 -11.88 -11.34 -24.00
#